data_AF-A0A1W9RDD2-F1
#
_entry.id   AF-A0A1W9RDD2-F1
#
_cell.length_a   1.000
_cell.length_b   1.000
_cell.length_c   1.000
_cell.angle_alpha   90.00
_cell.angle_beta   90.00
_cell.angle_gamma   90.00
#
_symmetry.space_group_name_H-M   'P 1'
#
loop_
_entity.id
_entity.type
_entity.pdbx_description
1 polymer ?
#
loop_
_entity_poly.entity_id
_entity_poly.type
_entity_poly.pdbx_seq_one_letter_code
_entity_poly.pdbx_strand_id
1 'polypeptide(L)'
;MVDNKITLSHGSGLQATKKLIQEIFLKHLGDEILLSLQDSAIINVEKEKLAFTIDSYTVNPLFFPGSDIGKLAIYGTINDLAVMGAKP
;
A
#
# COMPACT_ATOMS: atom_id res chain seq x y z
N MET A 1 -13.56 -20.00 0.00
CA MET A 1 -12.28 -20.75 0.10
C MET A 1 -11.18 -19.80 -0.31
N VAL A 2 -10.10 -19.76 0.46
CA VAL A 2 -8.87 -19.06 0.06
C VAL A 2 -8.26 -19.87 -1.09
N ASP A 3 -7.90 -19.22 -2.19
CA ASP A 3 -7.25 -19.90 -3.32
C ASP A 3 -5.88 -20.45 -2.88
N ASN A 4 -5.62 -21.74 -3.13
CA ASN A 4 -4.36 -22.40 -2.75
C ASN A 4 -3.15 -21.97 -3.59
N LYS A 5 -3.30 -20.97 -4.47
CA LYS A 5 -2.25 -20.45 -5.35
C LYS A 5 -2.38 -18.94 -5.52
N ILE A 6 -1.25 -18.25 -5.49
CA ILE A 6 -1.16 -16.84 -5.85
C ILE A 6 -1.12 -16.70 -7.38
N THR A 7 -2.14 -16.03 -7.93
CA THR A 7 -2.23 -15.60 -9.33
C THR A 7 -1.96 -14.10 -9.47
N LEU A 8 -1.76 -13.62 -10.70
CA LEU A 8 -1.59 -12.19 -11.03
C LEU A 8 -2.74 -11.31 -10.56
N SER A 9 -3.98 -11.82 -10.51
CA SER A 9 -5.13 -11.06 -10.04
C SER A 9 -5.03 -10.63 -8.58
N HIS A 10 -4.22 -11.30 -7.76
CA HIS A 10 -3.98 -10.87 -6.38
C HIS A 10 -3.09 -9.64 -6.27
N GLY A 11 -2.37 -9.27 -7.33
CA GLY A 11 -1.55 -8.05 -7.40
C GLY A 11 -2.18 -6.91 -8.22
N SER A 12 -3.46 -7.01 -8.61
CA SER A 12 -4.10 -6.01 -9.47
C SER A 12 -4.74 -4.84 -8.71
N GLY A 13 -4.82 -4.91 -7.39
CA GLY A 13 -5.49 -3.91 -6.55
C GLY A 13 -7.02 -4.04 -6.50
N LEU A 14 -7.60 -5.06 -7.16
CA LEU A 14 -9.05 -5.26 -7.24
C LEU A 14 -9.56 -6.25 -6.18
N GLN A 15 -10.73 -6.85 -6.41
CA GLN A 15 -11.42 -7.72 -5.46
C GLN A 15 -10.58 -8.90 -4.96
N ALA A 16 -9.77 -9.51 -5.83
CA ALA A 16 -8.89 -10.62 -5.44
C ALA A 16 -7.77 -10.16 -4.48
N THR A 17 -7.18 -8.98 -4.69
CA THR A 17 -6.23 -8.37 -3.75
C THR A 17 -6.89 -8.10 -2.40
N LYS A 18 -8.09 -7.48 -2.40
CA LYS A 18 -8.83 -7.20 -1.17
C LYS A 18 -9.15 -8.47 -0.38
N LYS A 19 -9.60 -9.53 -1.07
CA LYS A 19 -9.89 -10.83 -0.45
C LYS A 19 -8.63 -11.44 0.17
N LEU A 20 -7.48 -11.38 -0.52
CA LEU A 20 -6.21 -11.86 0.02
C LEU A 20 -5.80 -11.09 1.28
N ILE A 21 -5.92 -9.76 1.27
CA ILE A 21 -5.67 -8.92 2.45
C ILE A 21 -6.56 -9.30 3.62
N GLN A 22 -7.87 -9.43 3.39
CA GLN A 22 -8.83 -9.70 4.46
C GLN A 22 -8.73 -11.13 5.02
N GLU A 23 -8.65 -12.13 4.14
CA GLU A 23 -8.74 -13.54 4.57
C GLU A 23 -7.40 -14.11 5.07
N ILE A 24 -6.27 -13.53 4.65
CA ILE A 24 -4.93 -14.00 5.04
C ILE A 24 -4.21 -12.96 5.89
N PHE A 25 -3.91 -11.77 5.35
CA PHE A 25 -3.02 -10.83 6.05
C PHE A 25 -3.65 -10.29 7.34
N LEU A 26 -4.87 -9.74 7.29
CA LEU A 26 -5.55 -9.22 8.48
C LEU A 26 -5.88 -10.32 9.49
N LYS A 27 -6.16 -11.54 9.04
CA LYS A 27 -6.40 -12.68 9.92
C LYS A 27 -5.20 -13.02 10.80
N HIS A 28 -3.99 -12.85 10.28
CA HIS A 28 -2.76 -13.27 10.95
C HIS A 28 -1.91 -12.13 11.51
N LEU A 29 -2.01 -10.94 10.94
CA LEU A 29 -1.19 -9.76 11.26
C LEU A 29 -2.03 -8.56 11.70
N GLY A 30 -3.36 -8.63 11.60
CA GLY A 30 -4.23 -7.48 11.84
C GLY A 30 -4.19 -6.99 13.28
N ASP A 31 -4.08 -5.67 13.42
CA ASP A 31 -4.26 -4.90 14.64
C ASP A 31 -5.17 -3.70 14.36
N GLU A 32 -5.40 -2.83 15.35
CA GLU A 32 -6.26 -1.65 15.18
C GLU A 32 -5.79 -0.71 14.06
N ILE A 33 -4.48 -0.63 13.81
CA ILE A 33 -3.90 0.23 12.77
C ILE A 33 -4.18 -0.38 11.39
N LEU A 34 -3.86 -1.66 11.20
CA LEU A 34 -4.00 -2.35 9.91
C LEU A 34 -5.46 -2.61 9.53
N LEU A 35 -6.37 -2.73 10.50
CA LEU A 35 -7.81 -2.88 10.23
C LEU A 35 -8.44 -1.66 9.53
N SER A 36 -7.80 -0.49 9.60
CA SER A 36 -8.26 0.73 8.93
C SER A 36 -8.14 0.66 7.41
N LEU A 37 -7.20 -0.14 6.89
CA LEU A 37 -6.91 -0.29 5.46
C LEU A 37 -6.78 1.06 4.71
N GLN A 38 -6.16 2.05 5.36
CA GLN A 38 -5.88 3.36 4.79
C GLN A 38 -4.53 3.40 4.05
N ASP A 39 -4.28 4.47 3.29
CA ASP A 39 -3.05 4.67 2.50
C ASP A 39 -1.79 4.88 3.36
N SER A 40 -1.93 5.11 4.67
CA SER A 40 -0.80 5.11 5.62
C SER A 40 -1.25 4.65 7.00
N ALA A 41 -0.34 4.00 7.72
CA ALA A 41 -0.47 3.80 9.16
C ALA A 41 -0.22 5.11 9.90
N ILE A 42 -1.07 5.45 10.88
CA ILE A 42 -0.84 6.58 11.78
C ILE A 42 -0.26 6.07 13.09
N ILE A 43 1.00 6.45 13.36
CA ILE A 43 1.75 6.04 14.54
C ILE A 43 1.90 7.26 15.46
N ASN A 44 1.42 7.15 16.69
CA ASN A 44 1.60 8.21 17.69
C ASN A 44 3.02 8.12 18.27
N VAL A 45 3.82 9.17 18.10
CA VAL A 45 5.18 9.27 18.63
C VAL A 45 5.24 10.51 19.52
N GLU A 46 5.32 10.30 20.83
CA GLU A 46 5.23 11.36 21.85
C GLU A 46 3.99 12.27 21.69
N LYS A 47 4.19 13.50 21.20
CA LYS A 47 3.14 14.50 20.97
C LYS A 47 2.78 14.68 19.49
N GLU A 48 3.38 13.87 18.62
CA GLU A 48 3.23 13.97 17.17
C GLU A 48 2.56 12.72 16.58
N LYS A 49 2.00 12.88 15.38
CA LYS A 49 1.44 11.79 14.58
C LYS A 49 2.31 11.59 13.34
N LEU A 50 2.92 10.43 13.23
CA LEU A 50 3.68 10.04 12.06
C LEU A 50 2.78 9.24 11.11
N ALA A 51 2.69 9.67 9.86
CA ALA A 51 2.14 8.84 8.79
C ALA A 51 3.28 7.98 8.22
N PHE A 52 3.04 6.67 8.15
CA PHE A 52 3.99 5.71 7.60
C PHE A 52 3.30 4.90 6.51
N THR A 53 3.89 4.88 5.32
CA THR A 53 3.43 4.07 4.19
C THR A 53 4.61 3.42 3.49
N ILE A 54 4.31 2.38 2.73
CA ILE A 54 5.28 1.67 1.91
C ILE A 54 4.58 1.15 0.67
N ASP A 55 5.28 1.23 -0.45
CA ASP A 55 4.75 0.79 -1.72
C ASP A 55 5.89 0.23 -2.59
N SER A 56 5.57 -0.75 -3.43
CA SER A 56 6.55 -1.42 -4.29
C SER A 56 6.16 -1.26 -5.75
N TYR A 57 7.11 -0.82 -6.56
CA TYR A 57 6.87 -0.43 -7.95
C TYR A 57 7.51 -1.45 -8.89
N THR A 58 6.69 -2.12 -9.71
CA THR A 58 7.14 -3.18 -10.63
C THR A 58 6.76 -2.88 -12.08
N VAL A 59 6.64 -1.58 -12.44
CA VAL A 59 6.29 -1.14 -13.79
C VAL A 59 7.34 -1.59 -14.81
N ASN A 60 6.88 -2.02 -15.98
CA ASN A 60 7.73 -2.41 -17.11
C ASN A 60 7.13 -1.83 -18.40
N PRO A 61 7.90 -1.09 -19.22
CA PRO A 61 9.34 -0.79 -19.10
C PRO A 61 9.67 0.19 -17.96
N LEU A 62 10.96 0.25 -17.57
CA LEU A 62 11.43 1.15 -16.50
C LEU A 62 11.31 2.64 -16.86
N PHE A 63 11.38 2.96 -18.16
CA PHE A 63 11.22 4.31 -18.70
C PHE A 63 10.07 4.29 -19.72
N PHE A 64 9.13 5.23 -19.61
CA PHE A 64 7.94 5.27 -20.45
C PHE A 64 7.51 6.72 -20.74
N PRO A 65 6.69 6.97 -21.77
CA PRO A 65 6.30 8.33 -22.11
C PRO A 65 5.70 9.08 -20.92
N GLY A 66 6.35 10.17 -20.51
CA GLY A 66 5.90 11.03 -19.41
C GLY A 66 6.48 10.70 -18.02
N SER A 67 7.16 9.56 -17.81
CA SER A 67 7.73 9.22 -16.50
C SER A 67 8.76 8.08 -16.54
N ASP A 68 9.18 7.63 -15.35
CA ASP A 68 10.03 6.46 -15.13
C ASP A 68 9.68 5.82 -13.77
N ILE A 69 10.22 4.63 -13.52
CA ILE A 69 9.99 3.89 -12.26
C ILE A 69 10.42 4.70 -11.02
N GLY A 70 11.47 5.52 -11.11
CA GLY A 70 11.97 6.32 -9.99
C GLY A 70 11.01 7.45 -9.64
N LYS A 71 10.55 8.19 -10.64
CA LYS A 71 9.49 9.19 -10.48
C LYS A 71 8.21 8.59 -9.94
N LEU A 72 7.78 7.44 -10.48
CA LEU A 72 6.60 6.75 -9.99
C LEU A 72 6.75 6.36 -8.52
N ALA A 73 7.94 5.86 -8.12
CA ALA A 73 8.21 5.48 -6.75
C ALA A 73 8.15 6.66 -5.78
N ILE A 74 8.71 7.80 -6.18
CA ILE A 74 8.66 9.03 -5.38
C ILE A 74 7.21 9.54 -5.29
N TYR A 75 6.53 9.69 -6.43
CA TYR A 75 5.20 10.30 -6.47
C TYR A 75 4.16 9.43 -5.77
N GLY A 76 4.17 8.11 -5.96
CA GLY A 76 3.22 7.21 -5.31
C GLY A 76 3.30 7.29 -3.79
N THR A 77 4.51 7.11 -3.23
CA THR A 77 4.70 7.14 -1.77
C THR A 77 4.41 8.53 -1.18
N ILE A 78 4.79 9.62 -1.86
CA ILE A 78 4.44 10.99 -1.43
C ILE A 78 2.93 11.21 -1.45
N ASN A 79 2.24 10.71 -2.48
CA ASN A 79 0.79 10.87 -2.59
C ASN A 79 0.06 10.14 -1.46
N ASP A 80 0.46 8.91 -1.13
CA ASP A 80 -0.11 8.14 -0.02
C ASP A 80 0.01 8.90 1.32
N LEU A 81 1.15 9.55 1.57
CA LEU A 81 1.33 10.40 2.74
C LEU A 81 0.47 11.67 2.67
N ALA A 82 0.41 12.32 1.51
CA ALA A 82 -0.27 13.60 1.32
C ALA A 82 -1.80 13.48 1.46
N VAL A 83 -2.41 12.40 0.94
CA VAL A 83 -3.86 12.15 1.09
C VAL A 83 -4.26 11.89 2.55
N MET A 84 -3.32 11.42 3.36
CA MET A 84 -3.48 11.26 4.80
C MET A 84 -3.25 12.57 5.59
N GLY A 85 -2.98 13.67 4.90
CA GLY A 85 -2.76 14.99 5.50
C GLY A 85 -1.37 15.15 6.15
N ALA A 86 -0.45 14.23 5.91
CA ALA A 86 0.92 14.36 6.36
C ALA A 86 1.70 15.36 5.48
N LYS A 87 2.77 15.91 6.03
CA LYS A 87 3.75 16.71 5.30
C LYS A 87 5.00 15.85 5.09
N PRO A 88 5.22 15.31 3.87
CA PRO A 88 6.42 14.55 3.53
C PRO A 88 7.69 15.42 3.55
#